data_AF-A0A1Z9H6L6-F1
#
_entry.id   AF-A0A1Z9H6L6-F1
#
_cell.length_a   1.000
_cell.length_b   1.000
_cell.length_c   1.000
_cell.angle_alpha   90.00
_cell.angle_beta   90.00
_cell.angle_gamma   90.00
#
_symmetry.space_group_name_H-M   'P 1'
#
loop_
_entity.id
_entity.type
_entity.pdbx_description
1 polymer ?
#
loop_
_entity_poly.entity_id
_entity_poly.type
_entity_poly.pdbx_seq_one_letter_code
_entity_poly.pdbx_strand_id
1 'polypeptide(L)'
;MISYDASNRLKVILSYQGTILPSVISYMVWMLLWTGLLLFVFKFFELQFELGSQLHTFLGVALVFLLVMRTNSSYDRYWEGRKQLGALGINARN
;
A
#
# COMPACT_ATOMS: atom_id res chain seq x y z
N MET A 1 -20.67 -0.58 0.12
CA MET A 1 -19.80 -0.56 -1.07
C MET A 1 -19.61 0.89 -1.45
N ILE A 2 -18.37 1.35 -1.68
CA ILE A 2 -18.15 2.69 -2.23
C ILE A 2 -18.82 2.68 -3.61
N SER A 3 -19.82 3.54 -3.80
CA SER A 3 -20.51 3.67 -5.09
C SER A 3 -19.54 4.36 -6.05
N TYR A 4 -18.90 3.58 -6.92
CA TYR A 4 -17.90 4.08 -7.85
C TYR A 4 -18.60 4.67 -9.08
N ASP A 5 -18.43 5.97 -9.28
CA ASP A 5 -18.85 6.67 -10.50
C ASP A 5 -17.64 6.82 -11.43
N ALA A 6 -17.63 6.05 -12.53
CA ALA A 6 -16.53 5.99 -13.49
C ALA A 6 -16.34 7.28 -14.30
N SER A 7 -17.31 8.20 -14.29
CA SER A 7 -17.24 9.47 -15.03
C SER A 7 -16.32 10.49 -14.34
N ASN A 8 -16.21 10.42 -13.01
CA ASN A 8 -15.52 11.41 -12.18
C ASN A 8 -14.15 10.91 -11.69
N ARG A 9 -13.30 10.40 -12.61
CA ARG A 9 -12.02 9.75 -12.30
C ARG A 9 -11.06 10.61 -11.45
N LEU A 10 -10.97 11.91 -11.74
CA LEU A 10 -10.09 12.83 -11.00
C LEU A 10 -10.52 12.99 -9.53
N LYS A 11 -11.83 13.04 -9.27
CA LYS A 11 -12.37 13.13 -7.92
C LYS A 11 -12.08 11.87 -7.11
N VAL A 12 -12.07 10.71 -7.77
CA VAL A 12 -11.72 9.42 -7.12
C VAL A 12 -10.24 9.36 -6.79
N ILE A 13 -9.35 9.78 -7.70
CA ILE A 13 -7.90 9.79 -7.46
C ILE A 13 -7.52 10.73 -6.30
N LEU A 14 -8.19 11.88 -6.18
CA LEU A 14 -7.97 12.86 -5.12
C LEU A 14 -8.87 12.66 -3.89
N SER A 15 -9.61 11.55 -3.82
CA SER A 15 -10.48 11.27 -2.67
C SER A 15 -9.66 10.86 -1.44
N TYR A 16 -9.94 11.51 -0.31
CA TYR A 16 -9.29 11.17 0.96
C TYR A 16 -10.03 10.05 1.72
N GLN A 17 -11.36 10.00 1.60
CA GLN A 17 -12.19 9.02 2.30
C GLN A 17 -12.23 7.70 1.51
N GLY A 18 -11.86 6.60 2.17
CA GLY A 18 -11.86 5.26 1.56
C GLY A 18 -10.55 4.85 0.88
N THR A 19 -9.50 5.68 0.96
CA THR A 19 -8.15 5.33 0.49
C THR A 19 -7.26 4.85 1.64
N ILE A 20 -6.18 4.15 1.29
CA ILE A 20 -5.13 3.74 2.25
C ILE A 20 -4.17 4.89 2.59
N LEU A 21 -4.29 6.04 1.92
CA LEU A 21 -3.39 7.19 2.03
C LEU A 21 -3.19 7.66 3.48
N PRO A 22 -4.24 7.86 4.30
CA PRO A 22 -4.09 8.31 5.68
C PRO A 22 -3.25 7.35 6.54
N SER A 23 -3.31 6.06 6.23
CA SER A 23 -2.56 5.03 6.97
C SER A 23 -1.08 4.98 6.58
N VAL A 24 -0.72 5.42 5.37
CA VAL A 24 0.66 5.37 4.86
C VAL A 24 1.37 6.73 4.89
N ILE A 25 0.63 7.84 4.99
CA ILE A 25 1.18 9.20 4.87
C ILE A 25 2.25 9.52 5.90
N SER A 26 2.10 9.04 7.14
CA SER A 26 3.12 9.24 8.18
C SER A 26 4.45 8.56 7.80
N TYR A 27 4.40 7.33 7.30
CA TYR A 27 5.59 6.62 6.84
C TYR A 27 6.25 7.31 5.63
N MET A 28 5.45 7.86 4.71
CA MET A 28 5.96 8.60 3.56
C MET A 28 6.71 9.86 3.98
N VAL A 29 6.17 10.63 4.94
CA VAL A 29 6.83 11.83 5.47
C VAL A 29 8.15 11.47 6.14
N TRP A 30 8.17 10.42 6.97
CA TRP A 30 9.41 9.96 7.62
C TRP A 30 10.48 9.53 6.61
N MET A 31 10.12 8.78 5.56
CA MET A 31 11.07 8.40 4.51
C MET A 31 11.60 9.61 3.72
N LEU A 32 10.76 10.60 3.44
CA LEU A 32 11.17 11.81 2.74
C LEU A 32 12.15 12.65 3.57
N LEU A 33 11.87 12.82 4.87
CA LEU A 33 12.78 13.52 5.78
C LEU A 33 14.11 12.78 5.91
N TRP A 34 14.08 11.45 6.05
CA TRP A 34 15.28 10.63 6.17
C TRP A 34 16.17 10.71 4.91
N THR A 35 15.58 10.51 3.73
CA THR A 35 16.33 10.58 2.46
C THR A 35 16.84 11.99 2.18
N GLY A 36 16.04 13.03 2.46
CA GLY A 36 16.46 14.43 2.33
C GLY A 36 17.63 14.78 3.26
N LEU A 37 17.59 14.33 4.51
CA LEU A 37 18.68 14.53 5.48
C LEU A 37 19.97 13.85 5.03
N LEU A 38 19.89 12.60 4.54
CA LEU A 38 21.06 11.89 4.02
C LEU A 38 21.69 12.61 2.83
N LEU A 39 20.89 13.08 1.87
CA LEU A 39 21.39 13.84 0.72
C LEU A 39 22.06 15.15 1.14
N PHE A 40 21.49 15.86 2.13
CA PHE A 40 22.09 17.08 2.67
C PHE A 40 23.46 16.82 3.29
N VAL A 41 23.58 15.78 4.12
CA VAL A 41 24.85 15.39 4.76
C VAL A 41 25.88 14.96 3.72
N PHE A 42 25.51 14.10 2.77
CA PHE A 42 26.46 13.64 1.74
C PHE A 42 26.98 14.79 0.87
N LYS A 43 26.12 15.76 0.53
CA LYS A 43 26.54 16.93 -0.24
C LYS A 43 27.44 17.87 0.55
N PHE A 44 27.20 18.04 1.86
CA PHE A 44 27.97 18.97 2.68
C PHE A 44 29.38 18.45 3.02
N PHE A 45 29.52 17.14 3.23
CA PHE A 45 30.79 16.52 3.61
C PHE A 45 31.57 15.91 2.42
N GLU A 46 31.08 16.07 1.19
CA GLU A 46 31.65 15.47 -0.03
C GLU A 46 31.93 13.96 0.07
N LEU A 47 31.18 13.24 0.91
CA LEU A 47 31.34 11.79 1.05
C LEU A 47 30.76 11.08 -0.18
N GLN A 48 31.61 10.36 -0.89
CA GLN A 48 31.17 9.41 -1.91
C GLN A 48 30.99 8.04 -1.27
N PHE A 49 29.72 7.66 -1.07
CA PHE A 49 29.36 6.36 -0.51
C PHE A 49 28.62 5.53 -1.56
N GLU A 50 29.30 4.51 -2.09
CA GLU A 50 28.68 3.56 -3.01
C GLU A 50 28.17 2.34 -2.23
N LEU A 51 26.86 2.33 -1.96
CA LEU A 51 26.19 1.13 -1.46
C LEU A 51 25.91 0.19 -2.63
N GLY A 52 26.39 -1.04 -2.54
CA GLY A 52 26.04 -2.09 -3.48
C GLY A 52 24.52 -2.31 -3.51
N SER A 53 23.90 -2.07 -4.66
CA SER A 53 22.44 -2.21 -4.86
C SER A 53 21.93 -3.65 -4.70
N GLN A 54 22.84 -4.63 -4.69
CA GLN A 54 22.54 -6.05 -4.68
C GLN A 54 21.71 -6.47 -3.45
N LEU A 55 22.02 -5.94 -2.26
CA LEU A 55 21.25 -6.19 -1.03
C LEU A 55 19.82 -5.67 -1.16
N HIS A 56 19.64 -4.49 -1.75
CA HIS A 56 18.33 -3.89 -1.95
C HIS A 56 17.47 -4.73 -2.92
N THR A 57 18.09 -5.25 -3.98
CA THR A 57 17.42 -6.15 -4.93
C THR A 57 16.92 -7.42 -4.24
N PHE A 58 17.77 -8.11 -3.46
CA PHE A 58 17.37 -9.33 -2.76
C PHE A 58 16.22 -9.08 -1.76
N LEU A 59 16.32 -8.00 -0.97
CA LEU A 59 15.26 -7.61 -0.04
C LEU A 59 13.96 -7.26 -0.78
N GLY A 60 14.05 -6.53 -1.89
CA GLY A 60 12.90 -6.16 -2.72
C GLY A 60 12.14 -7.38 -3.23
N VAL A 61 12.85 -8.38 -3.76
CA VAL A 61 12.24 -9.63 -4.25
C VAL A 61 11.54 -10.38 -3.13
N ALA A 62 12.18 -10.54 -1.97
CA ALA A 62 11.58 -11.22 -0.81
C ALA A 62 10.32 -10.49 -0.32
N LEU A 63 10.36 -9.15 -0.22
CA LEU A 63 9.23 -8.34 0.21
C LEU A 63 8.04 -8.45 -0.76
N VAL A 64 8.28 -8.38 -2.06
CA VAL A 64 7.22 -8.52 -3.08
C VAL A 64 6.58 -9.89 -3.01
N PHE A 65 7.37 -10.96 -2.91
CA PHE A 65 6.85 -12.31 -2.77
C PHE A 65 5.92 -12.46 -1.56
N LEU A 66 6.35 -11.98 -0.39
CA LEU A 66 5.56 -12.00 0.83
C LEU A 66 4.29 -11.13 0.72
N LEU A 67 4.40 -9.97 0.08
CA LEU A 67 3.27 -9.06 -0.12
C LEU A 67 2.18 -9.71 -0.96
N VAL A 68 2.54 -10.36 -2.08
CA VAL A 68 1.58 -11.03 -2.97
C VAL A 68 0.84 -12.14 -2.24
N MET A 69 1.56 -12.98 -1.49
CA MET A 69 0.93 -14.05 -0.69
C MET A 69 -0.05 -13.48 0.35
N ARG A 70 0.35 -12.41 1.05
CA ARG A 70 -0.49 -11.74 2.04
C ARG A 70 -1.75 -11.14 1.42
N THR A 71 -1.64 -10.49 0.26
CA THR A 71 -2.78 -9.88 -0.42
C THR A 71 -3.76 -10.94 -0.93
N ASN A 72 -3.27 -12.07 -1.46
CA ASN A 72 -4.12 -13.16 -1.91
C ASN A 72 -4.94 -13.75 -0.75
N SER A 73 -4.28 -14.11 0.36
CA SER A 73 -4.97 -14.66 1.53
C SER A 73 -5.99 -13.67 2.15
N SER A 74 -5.65 -12.37 2.18
CA SER A 74 -6.57 -11.35 2.68
C SER A 74 -7.80 -11.19 1.77
N TYR A 75 -7.61 -11.29 0.46
CA TYR A 75 -8.67 -11.20 -0.53
C TYR A 75 -9.63 -12.39 -0.44
N ASP A 76 -9.10 -13.60 -0.30
CA ASP A 76 -9.91 -14.82 -0.16
C ASP A 76 -10.82 -14.73 1.07
N ARG A 77 -10.29 -14.31 2.22
CA ARG A 77 -11.07 -14.11 3.46
C ARG A 77 -12.16 -13.05 3.31
N TYR A 78 -11.85 -11.95 2.63
CA TYR A 78 -12.84 -10.92 2.34
C TYR A 78 -13.99 -11.47 1.49
N TRP A 79 -13.67 -12.29 0.49
CA TRP A 79 -14.67 -12.91 -0.37
C TRP A 79 -15.49 -14.00 0.33
N GLU A 80 -14.87 -14.78 1.22
CA GLU A 80 -15.56 -15.74 2.09
C GLU A 80 -16.61 -15.07 2.97
N GLY A 81 -16.27 -13.98 3.65
CA GLY A 81 -17.24 -13.22 4.47
C GLY A 81 -18.41 -12.67 3.63
N ARG A 82 -18.13 -12.15 2.43
CA ARG A 82 -19.16 -11.69 1.49
C ARG A 82 -20.13 -12.81 1.08
N LYS A 83 -19.61 -14.00 0.79
CA LYS A 83 -20.41 -15.19 0.45
C LYS A 83 -21.34 -15.58 1.60
N GLN A 84 -20.85 -15.57 2.84
CA GLN A 84 -21.63 -15.89 4.04
C GLN A 84 -22.75 -14.87 4.30
N LEU A 85 -22.47 -13.57 4.18
CA LEU A 85 -23.49 -12.52 4.30
C LEU A 85 -24.57 -12.65 3.22
N GLY A 86 -24.20 -13.01 1.99
CA GLY A 86 -25.14 -13.30 0.92
C GLY A 86 -26.04 -14.50 1.26
N ALA A 87 -25.47 -15.57 1.79
CA ALA A 87 -26.22 -16.76 2.21
C ALA A 87 -27.20 -16.44 3.36
N LEU A 88 -26.81 -15.64 4.35
CA LEU A 88 -27.70 -15.17 5.41
C LEU A 88 -28.91 -14.40 4.85
N GLY A 89 -28.68 -13.49 3.90
CA GLY A 89 -29.76 -12.73 3.27
C GLY A 89 -30.73 -13.59 2.45
N ILE A 90 -30.25 -14.69 1.85
CA ILE A 90 -31.11 -15.66 1.15
C ILE A 90 -31.91 -16.49 2.16
N ASN A 91 -31.26 -17.03 3.19
CA ASN A 91 -31.91 -17.84 4.22
C ASN A 91 -32.95 -17.07 5.04
N ALA A 92 -32.81 -15.75 5.19
CA ALA A 92 -33.80 -14.92 5.87
C ALA A 92 -35.04 -14.60 5.01
N ARG A 93 -34.98 -14.87 3.70
CA ARG A 93 -36.08 -14.63 2.74
C ARG A 93 -36.89 -15.89 2.42
N ASN A 94 -36.32 -17.06 2.69
CA ASN A 94 -37.00 -18.36 2.67
C ASN A 94 -37.60 -18.66 4.04
#